data_AF-A0A2E2WP03-F1
#
_entry.id   AF-A0A2E2WP03-F1
#
_cell.length_a   1.000
_cell.length_b   1.000
_cell.length_c   1.000
_cell.angle_alpha   90.00
_cell.angle_beta   90.00
_cell.angle_gamma   90.00
#
_symmetry.space_group_name_H-M   'P 1'
#
loop_
_entity.id
_entity.type
_entity.pdbx_description
1 polymer ?
#
loop_
_entity_poly.entity_id
_entity_poly.type
_entity_poly.pdbx_seq_one_letter_code
_entity_poly.pdbx_strand_id
1 'polypeptide(L)'
;MKPAYDVEELEAACKSGGTKVTVSRKAMRTARKQLKLGTENEVKEFIANGGLEGRKFRRTAPWKNNPTPEDPVMVDSYDFYFGNIYGYFAFLFYKRRGRWIIKSLKKNDQPDIRNRPFNKKIIENIKCKKLEKLNE
;
A
#
# COMPACT_ATOMS: atom_id res chain seq x y z
N MET A 1 13.42 3.06 7.82
CA MET A 1 13.62 2.60 6.42
C MET A 1 12.81 3.53 5.51
N LYS A 2 13.33 3.92 4.35
CA LYS A 2 12.68 4.87 3.43
C LYS A 2 12.22 4.13 2.16
N PRO A 3 11.16 4.60 1.46
CA PRO A 3 10.77 4.10 0.14
C PRO A 3 11.91 4.26 -0.88
N ALA A 4 11.96 3.37 -1.87
CA ALA A 4 12.86 3.51 -3.02
C ALA A 4 12.27 4.43 -4.10
N TYR A 5 10.94 4.55 -4.16
CA TYR A 5 10.22 5.33 -5.14
C TYR A 5 9.25 6.29 -4.47
N ASP A 6 8.98 7.38 -5.16
CA ASP A 6 7.87 8.25 -4.81
C ASP A 6 6.56 7.63 -5.29
N VAL A 7 5.63 7.41 -4.36
CA VAL A 7 4.30 6.88 -4.67
C VAL A 7 3.43 7.93 -5.37
N GLU A 8 3.71 9.22 -5.16
CA GLU A 8 2.99 10.32 -5.81
C GLU A 8 3.29 10.36 -7.32
N GLU A 9 4.51 10.00 -7.74
CA GLU A 9 4.83 9.83 -9.16
C GLU A 9 4.04 8.69 -9.81
N LEU A 10 3.79 7.59 -9.08
CA LEU A 10 2.94 6.51 -9.55
C LEU A 10 1.48 6.96 -9.67
N GLU A 11 0.95 7.66 -8.67
CA GLU A 11 -0.41 8.20 -8.69
C GLU A 11 -0.61 9.17 -9.86
N ALA A 12 0.37 10.06 -10.09
CA ALA A 12 0.40 10.95 -11.24
C ALA A 12 0.44 10.16 -12.56
N ALA A 13 1.24 9.08 -12.66
CA ALA A 13 1.31 8.24 -13.85
C ALA A 13 -0.01 7.48 -14.12
N CYS A 14 -0.74 7.10 -13.07
CA CYS A 14 -2.10 6.57 -13.20
C CYS A 14 -3.07 7.63 -13.74
N LYS A 15 -2.94 8.89 -13.30
CA LYS A 15 -3.78 10.02 -13.72
C LYS A 15 -3.50 10.47 -15.17
N SER A 16 -2.26 10.41 -15.63
CA SER A 16 -1.85 10.85 -16.98
C SER A 16 -2.15 9.81 -18.08
N GLY A 17 -3.32 9.17 -18.04
CA GLY A 17 -3.75 8.17 -19.01
C GLY A 17 -3.18 6.76 -18.79
N GLY A 18 -2.34 6.53 -17.78
CA GLY A 18 -2.00 5.18 -17.30
C GLY A 18 -1.21 4.28 -18.28
N THR A 19 -0.73 4.79 -19.41
CA THR A 19 -0.02 4.02 -20.45
C THR A 19 1.35 3.48 -19.98
N LYS A 20 1.96 4.21 -19.05
CA LYS A 20 3.21 3.85 -18.36
C LYS A 20 2.99 2.97 -17.14
N VAL A 21 1.73 2.65 -16.80
CA VAL A 21 1.39 1.80 -15.66
C VAL A 21 0.88 0.47 -16.17
N THR A 22 1.36 -0.62 -15.60
CA THR A 22 0.87 -1.97 -15.89
C THR A 22 0.51 -2.68 -14.59
N VAL A 23 -0.65 -3.34 -14.57
CA VAL A 23 -1.04 -4.17 -13.42
C VAL A 23 -0.66 -5.61 -13.71
N SER A 24 0.11 -6.24 -12.81
CA SER A 24 0.47 -7.64 -12.98
C SER A 24 -0.78 -8.54 -12.94
N ARG A 25 -0.75 -9.66 -13.68
CA ARG A 25 -1.88 -10.64 -13.70
C ARG A 25 -2.30 -11.08 -12.29
N LYS A 26 -1.34 -11.25 -11.38
CA LYS A 26 -1.62 -11.64 -9.98
C LYS A 26 -2.34 -10.53 -9.23
N ALA A 27 -1.89 -9.27 -9.38
CA ALA A 27 -2.54 -8.11 -8.77
C ALA A 27 -3.95 -7.91 -9.33
N MET A 28 -4.15 -8.04 -10.64
CA MET A 28 -5.47 -7.97 -11.26
C MET A 28 -6.44 -9.02 -10.69
N ARG A 29 -5.98 -10.27 -10.57
CA ARG A 29 -6.81 -11.35 -10.02
C ARG A 29 -7.24 -11.07 -8.57
N THR A 30 -6.34 -10.55 -7.73
CA THR A 30 -6.69 -10.25 -6.33
C THR A 30 -7.55 -8.99 -6.21
N ALA A 31 -7.25 -7.95 -6.99
CA ALA A 31 -8.05 -6.72 -7.03
C ALA A 31 -9.50 -7.03 -7.44
N ARG A 32 -9.70 -7.84 -8.49
CA ARG A 32 -11.04 -8.27 -8.92
C ARG A 32 -11.77 -9.06 -7.84
N LYS A 33 -11.10 -10.05 -7.23
CA LYS A 33 -11.74 -10.91 -6.23
C LYS A 33 -12.09 -10.16 -4.93
N GLN A 34 -11.19 -9.31 -4.46
CA GLN A 34 -11.22 -8.78 -3.09
C GLN A 34 -11.62 -7.30 -2.99
N LEU A 35 -11.34 -6.51 -4.02
CA LEU A 35 -11.64 -5.07 -4.09
C LEU A 35 -12.69 -4.74 -5.16
N LYS A 36 -13.15 -5.75 -5.92
CA LYS A 36 -14.14 -5.61 -7.00
C LYS A 36 -13.71 -4.71 -8.17
N LEU A 37 -12.40 -4.54 -8.36
CA LEU A 37 -11.81 -3.84 -9.51
C LEU A 37 -11.57 -4.85 -10.65
N GLY A 38 -12.43 -4.86 -11.65
CA GLY A 38 -12.49 -5.87 -12.71
C GLY A 38 -11.49 -5.68 -13.85
N THR A 39 -11.06 -4.43 -14.10
CA THR A 39 -10.23 -4.03 -15.24
C THR A 39 -8.97 -3.30 -14.81
N GLU A 40 -7.99 -3.25 -15.72
CA GLU A 40 -6.75 -2.52 -15.46
C GLU A 40 -6.99 -1.02 -15.28
N ASN A 41 -7.97 -0.46 -16.01
CA ASN A 41 -8.34 0.94 -15.91
C ASN A 41 -8.97 1.26 -14.56
N GLU A 42 -9.90 0.44 -14.06
CA GLU A 42 -10.47 0.62 -12.72
C GLU A 42 -9.41 0.58 -11.62
N VAL A 43 -8.36 -0.25 -11.76
CA VAL A 43 -7.24 -0.26 -10.82
C VAL A 43 -6.43 1.05 -10.88
N LYS A 44 -6.19 1.57 -12.08
CA LYS A 44 -5.46 2.83 -12.26
C LYS A 44 -6.26 4.02 -11.75
N GLU A 45 -7.55 4.08 -12.07
CA GLU A 45 -8.48 5.11 -11.59
C GLU A 45 -8.61 5.07 -10.07
N PHE A 46 -8.71 3.87 -9.50
CA PHE A 46 -8.72 3.68 -8.04
C PHE A 46 -7.50 4.31 -7.38
N ILE A 47 -6.29 4.09 -7.92
CA ILE A 47 -5.06 4.68 -7.38
C ILE A 47 -5.00 6.19 -7.64
N ALA A 48 -5.32 6.64 -8.85
CA ALA A 48 -5.27 8.05 -9.24
C ALA A 48 -6.22 8.94 -8.44
N ASN A 49 -7.34 8.38 -7.99
CA ASN A 49 -8.39 9.09 -7.27
C ASN A 49 -8.33 8.89 -5.75
N GLY A 50 -7.17 8.51 -5.21
CA GLY A 50 -6.95 8.46 -3.77
C GLY A 50 -7.47 7.20 -3.06
N GLY A 51 -7.73 6.11 -3.78
CA GLY A 51 -8.19 4.84 -3.19
C GLY A 51 -7.20 4.18 -2.22
N LEU A 52 -5.97 4.68 -2.12
CA LEU A 52 -4.97 4.26 -1.14
C LEU A 52 -4.98 5.17 0.11
N GLU A 53 -6.14 5.31 0.75
CA GLU A 53 -6.32 6.23 1.88
C GLU A 53 -5.41 5.86 3.06
N GLY A 54 -4.89 6.88 3.77
CA GLY A 54 -4.06 6.67 4.97
C GLY A 54 -2.84 5.78 4.73
N ARG A 55 -2.30 5.77 3.50
CA ARG A 55 -1.20 4.89 3.10
C ARG A 55 -0.06 4.96 4.12
N LYS A 56 0.42 3.79 4.54
CA LYS A 56 1.55 3.65 5.46
C LYS A 56 2.62 2.82 4.79
N PHE A 57 3.80 3.39 4.62
CA PHE A 57 4.94 2.65 4.11
C PHE A 57 5.23 1.45 5.01
N ARG A 58 5.32 0.27 4.40
CA ARG A 58 5.55 -0.99 5.08
C ARG A 58 7.00 -1.42 4.98
N ARG A 59 7.52 -1.50 3.75
CA ARG A 59 8.93 -1.84 3.47
C ARG A 59 9.28 -1.68 2.00
N THR A 60 10.59 -1.64 1.76
CA THR A 60 11.25 -1.82 0.46
C THR A 60 11.98 -3.16 0.46
N ALA A 61 11.90 -3.91 -0.64
CA ALA A 61 12.63 -5.18 -0.78
C ALA A 61 13.06 -5.41 -2.24
N PRO A 62 14.19 -6.11 -2.51
CA PRO A 62 14.57 -6.48 -3.87
C PRO A 62 13.49 -7.30 -4.58
N TRP A 63 13.33 -7.10 -5.89
CA TRP A 63 12.40 -7.88 -6.70
C TRP A 63 12.96 -9.30 -6.91
N LYS A 64 12.51 -10.25 -6.07
CA LYS A 64 12.99 -11.65 -6.06
C LYS A 64 13.03 -12.35 -7.43
N ASN A 65 12.03 -12.11 -8.28
CA ASN A 65 11.94 -12.74 -9.60
C ASN A 65 12.08 -11.65 -10.68
N ASN A 66 13.12 -10.83 -10.55
CA ASN A 66 13.48 -9.86 -11.57
C ASN A 66 13.92 -10.60 -12.84
N PRO A 67 13.26 -10.41 -14.00
CA PRO A 67 13.68 -11.04 -15.26
C PRO A 67 15.04 -10.52 -15.76
N THR A 68 15.59 -9.50 -15.09
CA THR A 68 16.77 -8.74 -15.51
C THR A 68 17.67 -8.53 -14.29
N PRO A 69 18.30 -9.60 -13.76
CA PRO A 69 19.04 -9.56 -12.50
C PRO A 69 20.20 -8.57 -12.49
N GLU A 70 20.73 -8.20 -13.67
CA GLU A 70 21.77 -7.20 -13.84
C GLU A 70 21.31 -5.76 -13.54
N ASP A 71 20.00 -5.49 -13.52
CA ASP A 71 19.41 -4.20 -13.15
C ASP A 71 18.55 -4.40 -11.89
N PRO A 72 19.12 -4.25 -10.68
CA PRO A 72 18.40 -4.55 -9.45
C PRO A 72 17.23 -3.58 -9.25
N VAL A 73 16.02 -4.13 -9.27
CA VAL A 73 14.78 -3.38 -9.06
C VAL A 73 14.27 -3.60 -7.65
N MET A 74 13.87 -2.51 -6.99
CA MET A 74 13.27 -2.56 -5.66
C MET A 74 11.74 -2.66 -5.77
N VAL A 75 11.11 -3.14 -4.72
CA VAL A 75 9.65 -3.21 -4.59
C VAL A 75 9.28 -2.49 -3.32
N ASP A 76 8.53 -1.41 -3.46
CA ASP A 76 7.94 -0.72 -2.33
C ASP A 76 6.57 -1.29 -2.03
N SER A 77 6.25 -1.35 -0.75
CA SER A 77 4.97 -1.85 -0.26
C SER A 77 4.41 -0.95 0.82
N TYR A 78 3.09 -0.82 0.78
CA TYR A 78 2.30 0.04 1.63
C TYR A 78 1.09 -0.73 2.14
N ASP A 79 0.72 -0.45 3.37
CA ASP A 79 -0.61 -0.75 3.88
C ASP A 79 -1.51 0.47 3.60
N PHE A 80 -2.80 0.25 3.33
CA PHE A 80 -3.73 1.34 3.02
C PHE A 80 -5.13 1.02 3.54
N TYR A 81 -6.00 2.02 3.51
CA TYR A 81 -7.41 1.89 3.78
C TYR A 81 -8.24 2.27 2.56
N PHE A 82 -9.39 1.62 2.42
CA PHE A 82 -10.42 1.99 1.46
C PHE A 82 -11.77 1.66 2.07
N GLY A 83 -12.45 2.68 2.62
CA GLY A 83 -13.59 2.49 3.52
C GLY A 83 -13.25 1.49 4.64
N ASN A 84 -14.03 0.41 4.74
CA ASN A 84 -13.84 -0.63 5.77
C ASN A 84 -12.78 -1.69 5.41
N ILE A 85 -12.08 -1.53 4.28
CA ILE A 85 -11.05 -2.48 3.85
C ILE A 85 -9.68 -2.01 4.34
N TYR A 86 -8.97 -2.88 5.05
CA TYR A 86 -7.53 -2.76 5.27
C TYR A 86 -6.79 -3.49 4.15
N GLY A 87 -6.03 -2.75 3.36
CA GLY A 87 -5.42 -3.19 2.11
C GLY A 87 -3.89 -3.29 2.19
N TYR A 88 -3.35 -4.02 1.22
CA TYR A 88 -1.91 -4.11 0.93
C TYR A 88 -1.66 -3.81 -0.54
N PHE A 89 -0.72 -2.90 -0.77
CA PHE A 89 -0.31 -2.42 -2.07
C PHE A 89 1.20 -2.58 -2.25
N ALA A 90 1.63 -3.02 -3.42
CA ALA A 90 3.05 -3.07 -3.75
C ALA A 90 3.30 -2.79 -5.22
N PHE A 91 4.34 -2.01 -5.50
CA PHE A 91 4.72 -1.58 -6.84
C PHE A 91 6.23 -1.46 -6.99
N LEU A 92 6.65 -1.26 -8.23
CA LEU A 92 8.03 -1.00 -8.60
C LEU A 92 8.07 -0.16 -9.88
N PHE A 93 9.22 0.49 -10.10
CA PHE A 93 9.51 1.15 -11.37
C PHE A 93 10.54 0.34 -12.16
N TYR A 94 10.16 -0.07 -13.37
CA TYR A 94 11.03 -0.77 -14.30
C TYR A 94 11.71 0.24 -15.23
N LYS A 95 12.89 0.71 -14.82
CA LYS A 95 13.63 1.81 -15.43
C LYS A 95 13.90 1.59 -16.92
N ARG A 96 14.29 0.37 -17.33
CA ARG A 96 14.59 0.03 -18.75
C ARG A 96 13.44 0.31 -19.72
N ARG A 97 12.19 0.28 -19.25
CA ARG A 97 11.01 0.57 -20.09
C ARG A 97 10.26 1.82 -19.65
N GLY A 98 10.76 2.55 -18.65
CA GLY A 98 10.08 3.72 -18.08
C GLY A 98 8.67 3.40 -17.59
N ARG A 99 8.48 2.23 -16.98
CA ARG A 99 7.14 1.69 -16.66
C ARG A 99 6.99 1.36 -15.19
N TRP A 100 5.86 1.78 -14.62
CA TRP A 100 5.39 1.36 -13.32
C TRP A 100 4.70 0.00 -13.41
N ILE A 101 4.97 -0.87 -12.45
CA ILE A 101 4.33 -2.17 -12.34
C ILE A 101 3.65 -2.29 -10.98
N ILE A 102 2.32 -2.40 -10.98
CA ILE A 102 1.54 -2.74 -9.80
C ILE A 102 1.65 -4.26 -9.60
N LYS A 103 2.50 -4.64 -8.64
CA LYS A 103 2.85 -6.02 -8.34
C LYS A 103 1.81 -6.71 -7.47
N SER A 104 1.18 -5.98 -6.56
CA SER A 104 0.15 -6.51 -5.67
C SER A 104 -0.84 -5.42 -5.30
N LEU A 105 -2.13 -5.76 -5.35
CA LEU A 105 -3.22 -4.94 -4.83
C LEU A 105 -4.29 -5.89 -4.30
N LYS A 106 -4.49 -5.89 -2.97
CA LYS A 106 -5.31 -6.89 -2.28
C LYS A 106 -5.73 -6.42 -0.89
N LYS A 107 -6.67 -7.13 -0.26
CA LYS A 107 -6.87 -7.05 1.19
C LYS A 107 -5.60 -7.47 1.92
N ASN A 108 -5.31 -6.81 3.03
CA ASN A 108 -4.18 -7.17 3.87
C ASN A 108 -4.47 -8.47 4.61
N ASP A 109 -3.44 -9.31 4.76
CA ASP A 109 -3.54 -10.55 5.53
C ASP A 109 -3.30 -10.29 7.03
N GLN A 110 -2.82 -9.09 7.38
CA GLN A 110 -2.64 -8.68 8.77
C GLN A 110 -3.94 -8.12 9.37
N PRO A 111 -4.15 -8.28 10.69
CA PRO A 111 -5.33 -7.76 11.35
C PRO A 111 -5.40 -6.24 11.26
N ASP A 112 -6.57 -5.72 10.91
CA ASP A 112 -6.85 -4.29 10.92
C ASP A 112 -6.79 -3.78 12.36
N ILE A 113 -5.91 -2.80 12.60
CA ILE A 113 -5.77 -2.18 13.93
C ILE A 113 -7.07 -1.50 14.40
N ARG A 114 -7.94 -1.07 13.47
CA ARG A 114 -9.25 -0.48 13.78
C ARG A 114 -10.21 -1.47 14.42
N ASN A 115 -10.01 -2.77 14.17
CA ASN A 115 -10.86 -3.85 14.69
C ASN A 115 -10.28 -4.52 15.94
N ARG A 116 -9.17 -4.02 16.49
CA ARG A 116 -8.63 -4.58 17.73
C ARG A 116 -9.58 -4.25 18.89
N PRO A 117 -9.93 -5.22 19.74
CA PRO A 117 -10.76 -4.95 20.91
C PRO A 117 -10.07 -3.89 21.77
N PHE A 118 -10.83 -2.86 22.16
CA PHE A 118 -10.36 -1.80 23.06
C PHE A 118 -9.85 -2.43 24.36
N ASN A 119 -8.53 -2.41 24.57
CA ASN A 119 -7.94 -2.94 25.79
C ASN A 119 -8.06 -1.90 26.92
N LYS A 120 -9.15 -1.97 27.69
CA LYS A 120 -9.46 -1.02 28.80
C LYS A 120 -8.28 -0.77 29.75
N LYS A 121 -7.42 -1.78 29.98
CA LYS A 121 -6.25 -1.68 30.87
C LYS A 121 -5.24 -0.60 30.47
N ILE A 122 -5.14 -0.26 29.18
CA ILE A 122 -4.21 0.78 28.71
C ILE A 122 -4.70 2.17 29.12
N ILE A 123 -6.03 2.40 29.15
CA ILE A 123 -6.60 3.69 29.57
C ILE A 123 -6.46 3.89 31.06
N GLU A 124 -6.67 2.85 31.88
CA GLU A 124 -6.43 2.92 33.33
C GLU A 124 -4.97 3.29 33.62
N ASN A 125 -4.00 2.66 32.94
CA ASN A 125 -2.60 3.00 33.09
C ASN A 125 -2.25 4.43 32.63
N ILE A 126 -2.93 4.96 31.58
CA ILE A 126 -2.75 6.35 31.14
C ILE A 126 -3.39 7.33 32.14
N LYS A 127 -4.56 7.00 32.70
CA LYS A 127 -5.23 7.81 33.73
C LYS A 127 -4.42 7.88 35.02
N CYS A 128 -3.89 6.76 35.51
CA CYS A 128 -3.04 6.72 36.70
C CYS A 128 -1.77 7.56 36.54
N LYS A 129 -1.06 7.44 35.40
CA LYS A 129 0.15 8.24 35.15
C LYS A 129 -0.11 9.73 34.99
N LYS A 130 -1.30 10.13 34.54
CA LYS A 130 -1.68 11.54 34.42
C LYS A 130 -2.04 12.15 35.78
N LEU A 131 -2.57 11.36 36.72
CA LEU A 131 -2.84 11.75 38.10
C LEU A 131 -1.54 11.91 38.92
N GLU A 132 -0.55 11.04 38.73
CA GLU A 132 0.75 11.15 39.41
C GLU A 132 1.49 12.44 39.04
N LYS A 133 1.41 12.87 37.77
CA LYS A 133 2.03 14.13 37.29
C LYS A 133 1.28 15.41 37.65
N LEU A 134 0.06 15.30 38.19
CA LEU A 134 -0.72 16.46 38.65
C LEU A 134 -0.53 16.71 40.17
N ASN A 135 0.11 15.77 40.86
CA ASN A 135 0.37 15.82 42.30
C ASN A 135 1.87 16.08 42.62
N GLU A 136 2.69 16.38 41.61
CA GLU A 136 4.04 16.97 41.73
C GLU A 136 3.98 18.46 41.39
#